data_AF-A0A8J8B358-F1
#
_entry.id   AF-A0A8J8B358-F1
#
_cell.length_a   1.000
_cell.length_b   1.000
_cell.length_c   1.000
_cell.angle_alpha   90.00
_cell.angle_beta   90.00
_cell.angle_gamma   90.00
#
_symmetry.space_group_name_H-M   'P 1'
#
loop_
_entity.id
_entity.type
_entity.pdbx_description
1 polymer ?
#
loop_
_entity_poly.entity_id
_entity_poly.type
_entity_poly.pdbx_seq_one_letter_code
_entity_poly.pdbx_strand_id
1 'polypeptide(L)'
;MEGGRIFEVEISRPGSFGAETSSTLKLPATPYQILDALDKARITDKRVIYSTKIIGCELDYLPQFIGTNANLYELNHLTERLSSLNEWELDCFEGMVMMDTIRTQYSPIAIDRLINMTHSMKDCHVVYEAHNDSTLGKFYADNDFVPELENVPDEIYECLDFGKIGKEMREGEGGVFTPHGYVVQNGEISQTYHSGDAVPLEKPDYTVLLRITKGYFNDPQYDNNLVAFLKLPADDEMLSQAVEAVKAASPEECVFSAADCMIPSLTEKIEDSLYESEGDRYGLVNELAQQLRHIKEENGVLTYKAMLETTPADISLEDALDLAFLTGEFEILSETASPADYAEKEVQRMMSFESDDGLEQFCNLEGYGRYLMEKYGIAETPYGLLEQQNGRTVEQCLNRPSQSHGMEMK
;
A
#
# COMPACT_ATOMS: atom_id res chain seq x y z
N MET A 1 15.61 -7.62 -1.17
CA MET A 1 14.51 -7.22 -2.07
C MET A 1 14.51 -5.69 -2.16
N GLU A 2 14.86 -5.12 -3.32
CA GLU A 2 14.78 -3.67 -3.55
C GLU A 2 13.31 -3.27 -3.74
N GLY A 3 12.77 -2.44 -2.84
CA GLY A 3 11.46 -1.81 -3.01
C GLY A 3 10.25 -2.42 -2.30
N GLY A 4 10.44 -3.48 -1.49
CA GLY A 4 9.53 -3.93 -0.42
C GLY A 4 8.08 -4.30 -0.77
N ARG A 5 7.64 -4.20 -2.04
CA ARG A 5 6.26 -4.38 -2.50
C ARG A 5 6.04 -5.79 -3.02
N ILE A 6 5.38 -6.60 -2.21
CA ILE A 6 5.23 -8.04 -2.40
C ILE A 6 4.01 -8.39 -3.25
N PHE A 7 2.86 -7.76 -3.03
CA PHE A 7 1.65 -8.01 -3.83
C PHE A 7 1.31 -6.81 -4.71
N GLU A 8 0.73 -7.10 -5.87
CA GLU A 8 -0.03 -6.14 -6.65
C GLU A 8 -1.48 -6.63 -6.70
N VAL A 9 -2.41 -5.77 -6.30
CA VAL A 9 -3.83 -6.10 -6.18
C VAL A 9 -4.69 -5.16 -7.01
N GLU A 10 -5.74 -5.70 -7.61
CA GLU A 10 -6.83 -4.95 -8.21
C GLU A 10 -7.98 -4.88 -7.20
N ILE A 11 -8.45 -3.66 -6.94
CA ILE A 11 -9.64 -3.38 -6.15
C ILE A 11 -10.75 -2.99 -7.12
N SER A 12 -11.89 -3.69 -7.08
CA SER A 12 -12.99 -3.44 -8.01
C SER A 12 -14.33 -3.36 -7.32
N ARG A 13 -15.15 -2.39 -7.77
CA ARG A 13 -16.53 -2.21 -7.31
C ARG A 13 -17.50 -2.80 -8.35
N PRO A 14 -18.24 -3.89 -8.04
CA PRO A 14 -19.24 -4.44 -8.95
C PRO A 14 -20.41 -3.45 -9.15
N GLY A 15 -20.83 -3.29 -10.40
CA GLY A 15 -21.57 -2.11 -10.86
C GLY A 15 -23.03 -1.96 -10.42
N SER A 16 -23.38 -0.72 -10.09
CA SER A 16 -24.74 -0.16 -10.18
C SER A 16 -24.81 1.10 -11.07
N PHE A 17 -23.70 1.52 -11.70
CA PHE A 17 -23.54 2.80 -12.41
C PHE A 17 -22.92 2.67 -13.82
N GLY A 18 -23.21 1.60 -14.57
CA GLY A 18 -22.84 1.50 -15.99
C GLY A 18 -21.36 1.26 -16.33
N ALA A 19 -20.41 1.52 -15.41
CA ALA A 19 -18.99 1.21 -15.58
C ALA A 19 -18.43 0.42 -14.38
N GLU A 20 -17.70 -0.67 -14.66
CA GLU A 20 -16.86 -1.33 -13.66
C GLU A 20 -15.71 -0.39 -13.32
N THR A 21 -15.67 0.10 -12.07
CA THR A 21 -14.55 0.94 -11.61
C THR A 21 -13.56 0.07 -10.85
N SER A 22 -12.29 0.20 -11.20
CA SER A 22 -11.20 -0.50 -10.54
C SER A 22 -9.99 0.39 -10.35
N SER A 23 -9.15 0.00 -9.40
CA SER A 23 -7.84 0.60 -9.17
C SER A 23 -6.83 -0.48 -8.83
N THR A 24 -5.56 -0.22 -9.15
CA THR A 24 -4.46 -1.11 -8.80
C THR A 24 -3.67 -0.52 -7.64
N LEU A 25 -3.25 -1.37 -6.70
CA LEU A 25 -2.44 -1.00 -5.54
C LEU A 25 -1.33 -2.03 -5.33
N LYS A 26 -0.13 -1.56 -5.01
CA LYS A 26 0.98 -2.41 -4.58
C LYS A 26 1.05 -2.45 -3.05
N LEU A 27 1.19 -3.63 -2.47
CA LEU A 27 1.24 -3.88 -1.03
C LEU A 27 2.64 -4.38 -0.62
N PRO A 28 3.18 -3.99 0.55
CA PRO A 28 2.51 -3.18 1.56
C PRO A 28 2.40 -1.72 1.12
N ALA A 29 1.25 -1.14 1.46
CA ALA A 29 0.84 0.22 1.18
C ALA A 29 0.62 0.95 2.49
N THR A 30 0.89 2.25 2.48
CA THR A 30 0.55 3.13 3.60
C THR A 30 -0.96 3.26 3.76
N PRO A 31 -1.45 3.64 4.96
CA PRO A 31 -2.88 3.88 5.17
C PRO A 31 -3.51 4.79 4.11
N TYR A 32 -2.84 5.88 3.72
CA TYR A 32 -3.40 6.78 2.70
C TYR A 32 -3.28 6.26 1.27
N GLN A 33 -2.29 5.44 0.93
CA GLN A 33 -2.26 4.74 -0.35
C GLN A 33 -3.45 3.77 -0.50
N ILE A 34 -3.83 3.07 0.57
CA ILE A 34 -5.02 2.20 0.58
C ILE A 34 -6.29 3.05 0.38
N LEU A 35 -6.44 4.14 1.14
CA LEU A 35 -7.61 5.03 1.02
C LEU A 35 -7.71 5.64 -0.39
N ASP A 36 -6.59 6.01 -0.98
CA ASP A 36 -6.53 6.55 -2.34
C ASP A 36 -6.94 5.53 -3.41
N ALA A 37 -6.50 4.29 -3.26
CA ALA A 37 -6.92 3.22 -4.16
C ALA A 37 -8.43 2.96 -4.06
N LEU A 38 -9.00 3.00 -2.84
CA LEU A 38 -10.45 2.91 -2.63
C LEU A 38 -11.20 4.08 -3.27
N ASP A 39 -10.70 5.31 -3.11
CA ASP A 39 -11.27 6.50 -3.75
C ASP A 39 -11.28 6.37 -5.29
N LYS A 40 -10.18 5.91 -5.88
CA LYS A 40 -10.05 5.64 -7.32
C LYS A 40 -10.99 4.54 -7.82
N ALA A 41 -11.24 3.51 -7.02
CA ALA A 41 -12.22 2.48 -7.29
C ALA A 41 -13.67 2.87 -6.91
N ARG A 42 -13.93 4.15 -6.58
CA ARG A 42 -15.24 4.69 -6.18
C ARG A 42 -15.84 4.00 -4.95
N ILE A 43 -15.00 3.61 -3.99
CA ILE A 43 -15.42 3.01 -2.72
C ILE A 43 -15.33 4.09 -1.64
N THR A 44 -16.31 4.99 -1.64
CA THR A 44 -16.34 6.18 -0.78
C THR A 44 -17.12 5.97 0.53
N ASP A 45 -17.94 4.90 0.61
CA ASP A 45 -18.68 4.49 1.81
C ASP A 45 -18.25 3.07 2.24
N LYS A 46 -18.08 2.87 3.55
CA LYS A 46 -17.79 1.57 4.17
C LYS A 46 -18.82 0.48 3.86
N ARG A 47 -20.03 0.84 3.43
CA ARG A 47 -21.11 -0.08 3.03
C ARG A 47 -20.95 -0.60 1.60
N VAL A 48 -20.13 0.05 0.78
CA VAL A 48 -19.89 -0.38 -0.59
C VAL A 48 -19.13 -1.71 -0.57
N ILE A 49 -19.74 -2.72 -1.17
CA ILE A 49 -19.10 -4.02 -1.35
C ILE A 49 -18.12 -3.90 -2.51
N TYR A 50 -16.90 -4.37 -2.31
CA TYR A 50 -15.86 -4.44 -3.32
C TYR A 50 -15.15 -5.79 -3.25
N SER A 51 -14.45 -6.13 -4.33
CA SER A 51 -13.57 -7.29 -4.40
C SER A 51 -12.11 -6.87 -4.48
N THR A 52 -11.23 -7.70 -3.94
CA THR A 52 -9.78 -7.55 -4.06
C THR A 52 -9.21 -8.80 -4.70
N LYS A 53 -8.45 -8.63 -5.78
CA LYS A 53 -7.81 -9.71 -6.52
C LYS A 53 -6.31 -9.48 -6.59
N ILE A 54 -5.52 -10.50 -6.24
CA ILE A 54 -4.07 -10.48 -6.44
C ILE A 54 -3.80 -10.66 -7.94
N ILE A 55 -3.12 -9.69 -8.56
CA ILE A 55 -2.75 -9.69 -9.98
C ILE A 55 -1.23 -9.81 -10.20
N GLY A 56 -0.43 -9.61 -9.15
CA GLY A 56 1.01 -9.84 -9.15
C GLY A 56 1.53 -10.18 -7.75
N CYS A 57 2.61 -10.94 -7.67
CA CYS A 57 3.23 -11.35 -6.40
C CYS A 57 4.73 -11.63 -6.60
N GLU A 58 5.60 -11.12 -5.72
CA GLU A 58 7.03 -11.45 -5.75
C GLU A 58 7.32 -12.89 -5.32
N LEU A 59 6.43 -13.48 -4.51
CA LEU A 59 6.47 -14.88 -4.10
C LEU A 59 5.54 -15.72 -5.00
N ASP A 60 6.01 -16.14 -6.17
CA ASP A 60 5.19 -16.75 -7.23
C ASP A 60 4.34 -17.96 -6.77
N TYR A 61 4.80 -18.71 -5.77
CA TYR A 61 4.09 -19.87 -5.26
C TYR A 61 2.85 -19.53 -4.42
N LEU A 62 2.76 -18.31 -3.87
CA LEU A 62 1.81 -17.97 -2.80
C LEU A 62 0.37 -17.66 -3.30
N PRO A 63 0.15 -16.93 -4.40
CA PRO A 63 -1.20 -16.48 -4.79
C PRO A 63 -2.22 -17.60 -4.97
N GLN A 64 -1.80 -18.77 -5.46
CA GLN A 64 -2.66 -19.93 -5.66
C GLN A 64 -3.21 -20.52 -4.35
N PHE A 65 -2.58 -20.20 -3.21
CA PHE A 65 -2.99 -20.67 -1.89
C PHE A 65 -3.82 -19.63 -1.14
N ILE A 66 -4.03 -18.43 -1.70
CA ILE A 66 -4.86 -17.39 -1.09
C ILE A 66 -6.27 -17.45 -1.70
N GLY A 67 -7.30 -17.41 -0.85
CA GLY A 67 -8.69 -17.37 -1.30
C GLY A 67 -9.04 -16.10 -2.10
N THR A 68 -9.99 -16.22 -3.02
CA THR A 68 -10.38 -15.13 -3.95
C THR A 68 -11.05 -13.91 -3.29
N ASN A 69 -11.47 -14.04 -2.03
CA ASN A 69 -12.18 -12.99 -1.28
C ASN A 69 -11.33 -12.47 -0.11
N ALA A 70 -10.00 -12.42 -0.29
CA ALA A 70 -9.10 -11.95 0.76
C ALA A 70 -9.35 -10.47 1.08
N ASN A 71 -9.32 -10.14 2.36
CA ASN A 71 -9.52 -8.78 2.82
C ASN A 71 -8.28 -7.92 2.49
N LEU A 72 -8.50 -6.75 1.89
CA LEU A 72 -7.42 -5.82 1.49
C LEU A 72 -6.46 -5.47 2.64
N TYR A 73 -6.98 -5.20 3.83
CA TYR A 73 -6.15 -4.81 4.99
C TYR A 73 -5.35 -5.98 5.54
N GLU A 74 -5.92 -7.20 5.51
CA GLU A 74 -5.19 -8.40 5.92
C GLU A 74 -4.11 -8.78 4.91
N LEU A 75 -4.38 -8.62 3.60
CA LEU A 75 -3.36 -8.75 2.56
C LEU A 75 -2.24 -7.74 2.77
N ASN A 76 -2.58 -6.48 3.07
CA ASN A 76 -1.59 -5.45 3.37
C ASN A 76 -0.72 -5.85 4.56
N HIS A 77 -1.35 -6.28 5.66
CA HIS A 77 -0.63 -6.71 6.86
C HIS A 77 0.26 -7.94 6.61
N LEU A 78 -0.22 -8.92 5.85
CA LEU A 78 0.60 -10.06 5.43
C LEU A 78 1.85 -9.58 4.67
N THR A 79 1.69 -8.66 3.71
CA THR A 79 2.84 -8.12 2.98
C THR A 79 3.77 -7.26 3.82
N GLU A 80 3.28 -6.52 4.83
CA GLU A 80 4.11 -5.83 5.81
C GLU A 80 4.98 -6.83 6.57
N ARG A 81 4.37 -7.91 7.07
CA ARG A 81 5.09 -8.99 7.77
C ARG A 81 6.14 -9.63 6.87
N LEU A 82 5.76 -10.06 5.67
CA LEU A 82 6.66 -10.69 4.71
C LEU A 82 7.83 -9.76 4.31
N SER A 83 7.59 -8.45 4.16
CA SER A 83 8.64 -7.48 3.82
C SER A 83 9.70 -7.30 4.92
N SER A 84 9.34 -7.65 6.16
CA SER A 84 10.25 -7.60 7.31
C SER A 84 11.08 -8.88 7.52
N LEU A 85 10.77 -9.95 6.78
CA LEU A 85 11.48 -11.23 6.90
C LEU A 85 12.81 -11.18 6.14
N ASN A 86 13.83 -11.79 6.73
CA ASN A 86 15.09 -12.06 6.04
C ASN A 86 14.98 -13.31 5.13
N GLU A 87 16.01 -13.57 4.32
CA GLU A 87 16.00 -14.68 3.36
C GLU A 87 15.73 -16.05 4.00
N TRP A 88 16.38 -16.37 5.13
CA TRP A 88 16.15 -17.62 5.84
C TRP A 88 14.71 -17.72 6.40
N GLU A 89 14.15 -16.61 6.88
CA GLU A 89 12.76 -16.57 7.34
C GLU A 89 11.76 -16.76 6.18
N LEU A 90 12.08 -16.27 4.98
CA LEU A 90 11.26 -16.50 3.78
C LEU A 90 11.31 -17.97 3.33
N ASP A 91 12.47 -18.62 3.39
CA ASP A 91 12.60 -20.06 3.12
C ASP A 91 11.76 -20.89 4.10
N CYS A 92 11.80 -20.53 5.39
CA CYS A 92 10.97 -21.13 6.42
C CYS A 92 9.47 -20.90 6.18
N PHE A 93 9.09 -19.68 5.77
CA PHE A 93 7.71 -19.37 5.42
C PHE A 93 7.21 -20.21 4.24
N GLU A 94 7.99 -20.33 3.16
CA GLU A 94 7.65 -21.17 2.01
C GLU A 94 7.47 -22.63 2.43
N GLY A 95 8.39 -23.17 3.22
CA GLY A 95 8.27 -24.53 3.75
C GLY A 95 7.00 -24.74 4.57
N MET A 96 6.62 -23.80 5.43
CA MET A 96 5.37 -23.87 6.20
C MET A 96 4.12 -23.81 5.32
N VAL A 97 4.11 -22.96 4.29
CA VAL A 97 3.03 -22.91 3.30
C VAL A 97 2.93 -24.26 2.59
N MET A 98 4.05 -24.82 2.12
CA MET A 98 4.08 -26.10 1.42
C MET A 98 3.66 -27.28 2.31
N MET A 99 4.09 -27.32 3.57
CA MET A 99 3.61 -28.31 4.56
C MET A 99 2.09 -28.23 4.75
N ASP A 100 1.55 -27.01 4.86
CA ASP A 100 0.11 -26.80 5.07
C ASP A 100 -0.70 -27.21 3.84
N THR A 101 -0.25 -26.87 2.65
CA THR A 101 -0.93 -27.23 1.39
C THR A 101 -0.96 -28.74 1.19
N ILE A 102 0.14 -29.45 1.43
CA ILE A 102 0.16 -30.92 1.33
C ILE A 102 -0.82 -31.54 2.33
N ARG A 103 -0.82 -31.07 3.59
CA ARG A 103 -1.71 -31.57 4.64
C ARG A 103 -3.19 -31.33 4.32
N THR A 104 -3.50 -30.19 3.69
CA THR A 104 -4.87 -29.76 3.35
C THR A 104 -5.29 -30.10 1.92
N GLN A 105 -4.51 -30.92 1.21
CA GLN A 105 -4.76 -31.31 -0.18
C GLN A 105 -4.93 -30.10 -1.12
N TYR A 106 -4.05 -29.11 -0.97
CA TYR A 106 -3.98 -27.87 -1.75
C TYR A 106 -5.24 -26.99 -1.64
N SER A 107 -5.94 -27.07 -0.50
CA SER A 107 -7.01 -26.12 -0.18
C SER A 107 -6.43 -24.73 0.10
N PRO A 108 -7.15 -23.64 -0.20
CA PRO A 108 -6.70 -22.29 0.15
C PRO A 108 -6.43 -22.15 1.66
N ILE A 109 -5.34 -21.47 1.98
CA ILE A 109 -4.92 -21.13 3.34
C ILE A 109 -5.56 -19.80 3.73
N ALA A 110 -6.14 -19.76 4.93
CA ALA A 110 -6.67 -18.52 5.48
C ALA A 110 -5.55 -17.50 5.73
N ILE A 111 -5.83 -16.21 5.48
CA ILE A 111 -4.81 -15.14 5.60
C ILE A 111 -4.28 -15.02 7.04
N ASP A 112 -5.13 -15.19 8.05
CA ASP A 112 -4.72 -15.18 9.46
C ASP A 112 -3.69 -16.28 9.77
N ARG A 113 -3.85 -17.47 9.18
CA ARG A 113 -2.89 -18.57 9.28
C ARG A 113 -1.56 -18.22 8.61
N LEU A 114 -1.58 -17.60 7.43
CA LEU A 114 -0.37 -17.12 6.76
C LEU A 114 0.35 -16.05 7.61
N ILE A 115 -0.38 -15.08 8.16
CA ILE A 115 0.19 -14.05 9.03
C ILE A 115 0.82 -14.69 10.27
N ASN A 116 0.14 -15.64 10.90
CA ASN A 116 0.68 -16.36 12.05
C ASN A 116 1.94 -17.19 11.72
N MET A 117 2.06 -17.74 10.50
CA MET A 117 3.30 -18.39 10.05
C MET A 117 4.48 -17.41 10.06
N THR A 118 4.28 -16.13 9.73
CA THR A 118 5.33 -15.09 9.79
C THR A 118 5.86 -14.82 11.21
N HIS A 119 5.22 -15.37 12.24
CA HIS A 119 5.63 -15.28 13.65
C HIS A 119 6.14 -16.62 14.22
N SER A 120 6.18 -17.68 13.40
CA SER A 120 6.38 -19.05 13.88
C SER A 120 7.75 -19.64 13.53
N MET A 121 8.75 -18.83 13.16
CA MET A 121 10.02 -19.33 12.60
C MET A 121 10.95 -20.07 13.58
N LYS A 122 10.69 -19.98 14.90
CA LYS A 122 11.63 -20.42 15.94
C LYS A 122 12.07 -21.89 15.82
N ASP A 123 11.14 -22.78 15.48
CA ASP A 123 11.36 -24.23 15.43
C ASP A 123 11.45 -24.75 13.97
N CYS A 124 11.70 -23.84 13.03
CA CYS A 124 11.93 -24.14 11.62
C CYS A 124 13.40 -24.47 11.37
N HIS A 125 13.64 -25.47 10.52
CA HIS A 125 14.97 -25.83 10.04
C HIS A 125 14.98 -25.94 8.51
N VAL A 126 16.03 -25.41 7.90
CA VAL A 126 16.28 -25.47 6.46
C VAL A 126 17.59 -26.20 6.20
N VAL A 127 17.55 -27.24 5.37
CA VAL A 127 18.71 -28.00 4.90
C VAL A 127 18.91 -27.70 3.43
N TYR A 128 19.75 -26.70 3.15
CA TYR A 128 19.96 -26.16 1.79
C TYR A 128 20.52 -27.18 0.79
N GLU A 129 21.28 -28.18 1.25
CA GLU A 129 21.87 -29.20 0.37
C GLU A 129 20.89 -30.35 0.01
N ALA A 130 19.73 -30.41 0.67
CA ALA A 130 18.79 -31.51 0.55
C ALA A 130 17.65 -31.19 -0.44
N HIS A 131 17.80 -31.63 -1.70
CA HIS A 131 16.77 -31.48 -2.74
C HIS A 131 16.03 -32.78 -3.09
N ASN A 132 16.38 -33.91 -2.47
CA ASN A 132 15.67 -35.18 -2.64
C ASN A 132 15.97 -36.10 -1.46
N ASP A 133 15.24 -37.23 -1.37
CA ASP A 133 15.36 -38.17 -0.27
C ASP A 133 16.79 -38.73 -0.11
N SER A 134 17.56 -38.87 -1.18
CA SER A 134 18.94 -39.36 -1.10
C SER A 134 19.88 -38.34 -0.45
N THR A 135 19.83 -37.07 -0.88
CA THR A 135 20.67 -36.03 -0.27
C THR A 135 20.22 -35.68 1.15
N LEU A 136 18.93 -35.77 1.43
CA LEU A 136 18.39 -35.63 2.79
C LEU A 136 18.87 -36.77 3.70
N GLY A 137 18.75 -38.02 3.27
CA GLY A 137 19.19 -39.16 4.10
C GLY A 137 20.69 -39.16 4.34
N LYS A 138 21.47 -38.68 3.37
CA LYS A 138 22.91 -38.44 3.57
C LYS A 138 23.16 -37.35 4.61
N PHE A 139 22.45 -36.22 4.56
CA PHE A 139 22.55 -35.17 5.58
C PHE A 139 22.25 -35.71 6.99
N TYR A 140 21.19 -36.51 7.15
CA TYR A 140 20.83 -37.13 8.43
C TYR A 140 21.90 -38.09 8.94
N ALA A 141 22.46 -38.91 8.05
CA ALA A 141 23.51 -39.85 8.39
C ALA A 141 24.85 -39.13 8.74
N ASP A 142 25.25 -38.13 7.94
CA ASP A 142 26.52 -37.40 8.10
C ASP A 142 26.53 -36.53 9.38
N ASN A 143 25.35 -36.15 9.91
CA ASN A 143 25.21 -35.34 11.12
C ASN A 143 24.81 -36.17 12.37
N ASP A 144 24.97 -37.49 12.33
CA ASP A 144 24.67 -38.41 13.45
C ASP A 144 23.22 -38.33 13.97
N PHE A 145 22.27 -37.94 13.11
CA PHE A 145 20.84 -37.87 13.46
C PHE A 145 20.12 -39.22 13.34
N VAL A 146 20.83 -40.26 12.90
CA VAL A 146 20.34 -41.65 12.84
C VAL A 146 21.15 -42.50 13.83
N PRO A 147 20.69 -42.67 15.09
CA PRO A 147 21.45 -43.37 16.12
C PRO A 147 21.85 -44.80 15.75
N GLU A 148 21.07 -45.48 14.90
CA GLU A 148 21.36 -46.83 14.42
C GLU A 148 22.61 -46.91 13.54
N LEU A 149 23.08 -45.77 13.01
CA LEU A 149 24.29 -45.68 12.20
C LEU A 149 25.55 -45.34 13.02
N GLU A 150 25.39 -45.13 14.33
CA GLU A 150 26.51 -44.82 15.21
C GLU A 150 27.54 -45.97 15.20
N ASN A 151 28.78 -45.68 14.82
CA ASN A 151 29.89 -46.65 14.69
C ASN A 151 29.78 -47.65 13.51
N VAL A 152 28.98 -47.36 12.48
CA VAL A 152 29.02 -48.14 11.23
C VAL A 152 30.38 -47.94 10.53
N PRO A 153 31.10 -49.02 10.13
CA PRO A 153 32.34 -48.90 9.38
C PRO A 153 32.16 -48.18 8.03
N ASP A 154 33.14 -47.37 7.64
CA ASP A 154 33.12 -46.56 6.40
C ASP A 154 32.74 -47.40 5.16
N GLU A 155 33.23 -48.63 5.05
CA GLU A 155 32.93 -49.48 3.88
C GLU A 155 31.44 -49.90 3.81
N ILE A 156 30.77 -49.98 4.96
CA ILE A 156 29.33 -50.28 5.05
C ILE A 156 28.52 -48.99 4.91
N TYR A 157 29.04 -47.88 5.44
CA TYR A 157 28.41 -46.56 5.35
C TYR A 157 28.18 -46.13 3.90
N GLU A 158 29.18 -46.33 3.03
CA GLU A 158 29.07 -46.04 1.59
C GLU A 158 28.01 -46.89 0.87
N CYS A 159 27.60 -48.02 1.47
CA CYS A 159 26.61 -48.93 0.90
C CYS A 159 25.17 -48.66 1.40
N LEU A 160 24.96 -47.65 2.24
CA LEU A 160 23.64 -47.32 2.78
C LEU A 160 22.70 -46.79 1.70
N ASP A 161 21.42 -47.16 1.81
CA ASP A 161 20.36 -46.57 0.99
C ASP A 161 19.91 -45.24 1.61
N PHE A 162 20.65 -44.18 1.31
CA PHE A 162 20.32 -42.83 1.79
C PHE A 162 18.94 -42.36 1.32
N GLY A 163 18.48 -42.83 0.15
CA GLY A 163 17.13 -42.51 -0.33
C GLY A 163 16.05 -43.06 0.60
N LYS A 164 16.22 -44.28 1.11
CA LYS A 164 15.30 -44.86 2.09
C LYS A 164 15.35 -44.09 3.42
N ILE A 165 16.55 -43.77 3.91
CA ILE A 165 16.72 -43.02 5.17
C ILE A 165 16.03 -41.67 5.09
N GLY A 166 16.33 -40.87 4.06
CA GLY A 166 15.74 -39.53 3.93
C GLY A 166 14.24 -39.55 3.74
N LYS A 167 13.71 -40.56 3.03
CA LYS A 167 12.26 -40.76 2.91
C LYS A 167 11.62 -41.04 4.27
N GLU A 168 12.19 -41.94 5.06
CA GLU A 168 11.68 -42.27 6.41
C GLU A 168 11.72 -41.04 7.33
N MET A 169 12.81 -40.26 7.30
CA MET A 169 12.92 -39.02 8.07
C MET A 169 11.86 -38.01 7.63
N ARG A 170 11.77 -37.70 6.33
CA ARG A 170 10.80 -36.76 5.78
C ARG A 170 9.37 -37.10 6.16
N GLU A 171 8.97 -38.36 5.94
CA GLU A 171 7.59 -38.80 6.25
C GLU A 171 7.32 -38.82 7.75
N GLY A 172 8.34 -39.09 8.57
CA GLY A 172 8.23 -39.11 10.03
C GLY A 172 8.05 -37.72 10.66
N GLU A 173 8.76 -36.71 10.15
CA GLU A 173 8.69 -35.34 10.67
C GLU A 173 7.75 -34.41 9.89
N GLY A 174 7.31 -34.84 8.71
CA GLY A 174 6.35 -34.09 7.89
C GLY A 174 6.95 -32.86 7.17
N GLY A 175 8.26 -32.80 7.00
CA GLY A 175 8.91 -31.74 6.23
C GLY A 175 8.74 -31.91 4.71
N VAL A 176 9.19 -30.90 3.97
CA VAL A 176 8.93 -30.74 2.54
C VAL A 176 10.17 -30.29 1.78
N PHE A 177 10.26 -30.67 0.51
CA PHE A 177 11.24 -30.10 -0.40
C PHE A 177 10.69 -28.83 -1.06
N THR A 178 11.48 -27.77 -1.02
CA THR A 178 11.28 -26.47 -1.69
C THR A 178 12.37 -26.27 -2.76
N PRO A 179 12.28 -25.26 -3.63
CA PRO A 179 13.36 -24.90 -4.53
C PRO A 179 14.69 -24.61 -3.82
N HIS A 180 14.64 -24.17 -2.55
CA HIS A 180 15.78 -23.76 -1.74
C HIS A 180 16.40 -24.90 -0.92
N GLY A 181 15.73 -26.04 -0.79
CA GLY A 181 16.21 -27.18 -0.01
C GLY A 181 15.08 -27.85 0.76
N TYR A 182 15.43 -28.60 1.79
CA TYR A 182 14.46 -29.29 2.64
C TYR A 182 14.08 -28.41 3.83
N VAL A 183 12.79 -28.26 4.11
CA VAL A 183 12.28 -27.47 5.23
C VAL A 183 11.41 -28.33 6.13
N VAL A 184 11.64 -28.25 7.43
CA VAL A 184 10.80 -28.86 8.46
C VAL A 184 10.45 -27.83 9.53
N GLN A 185 9.22 -27.88 10.03
CA GLN A 185 8.73 -27.04 11.11
C GLN A 185 8.22 -27.95 12.23
N ASN A 186 8.94 -27.98 13.34
CA ASN A 186 8.62 -28.85 14.49
C ASN A 186 7.74 -28.16 15.54
N GLY A 187 7.55 -26.84 15.43
CA GLY A 187 6.73 -26.03 16.33
C GLY A 187 5.26 -25.94 15.92
N GLU A 188 4.45 -25.42 16.83
CA GLU A 188 3.07 -25.03 16.51
C GLU A 188 3.05 -23.67 15.82
N ILE A 189 2.16 -23.51 14.83
CA ILE A 189 1.90 -22.20 14.24
C ILE A 189 1.20 -21.34 15.30
N SER A 190 1.72 -20.13 15.50
CA SER A 190 1.15 -19.13 16.39
C SER A 190 -0.35 -18.91 16.15
N GLN A 191 -1.07 -18.49 17.18
CA GLN A 191 -2.46 -18.04 17.06
C GLN A 191 -2.62 -16.62 17.62
N THR A 192 -1.58 -15.81 17.47
CA THR A 192 -1.53 -14.43 17.99
C THR A 192 -2.34 -13.45 17.15
N TYR A 193 -2.44 -13.68 15.85
CA TYR A 193 -3.23 -12.87 14.94
C TYR A 193 -4.58 -13.54 14.67
N HIS A 194 -5.65 -12.75 14.71
CA HIS A 194 -7.00 -13.17 14.37
C HIS A 194 -7.55 -12.34 13.21
N SER A 195 -8.40 -12.97 12.39
CA SER A 195 -8.96 -12.28 11.23
C SER A 195 -9.73 -11.02 11.63
N GLY A 196 -9.47 -9.92 10.93
CA GLY A 196 -9.99 -8.59 11.22
C GLY A 196 -9.08 -7.69 12.07
N ASP A 197 -8.03 -8.21 12.71
CA ASP A 197 -7.12 -7.40 13.55
C ASP A 197 -6.41 -6.29 12.76
N ALA A 198 -6.13 -6.51 11.48
CA ALA A 198 -5.49 -5.53 10.61
C ALA A 198 -6.44 -4.43 10.10
N VAL A 199 -7.76 -4.57 10.25
CA VAL A 199 -8.73 -3.61 9.70
C VAL A 199 -8.71 -2.33 10.56
N PRO A 200 -8.33 -1.17 9.99
CA PRO A 200 -8.28 0.07 10.76
C PRO A 200 -9.66 0.46 11.28
N LEU A 201 -9.76 0.75 12.57
CA LEU A 201 -11.00 1.26 13.17
C LEU A 201 -11.29 2.70 12.72
N GLU A 202 -10.24 3.51 12.61
CA GLU A 202 -10.29 4.93 12.28
C GLU A 202 -9.29 5.27 11.15
N LYS A 203 -9.57 6.36 10.43
CA LYS A 203 -8.61 6.92 9.47
C LYS A 203 -7.40 7.49 10.24
N PRO A 204 -6.24 7.65 9.59
CA PRO A 204 -5.10 8.31 10.21
C PRO A 204 -5.45 9.67 10.83
N ASP A 205 -4.81 9.97 11.96
CA ASP A 205 -4.96 11.20 12.74
C ASP A 205 -3.97 12.30 12.31
N TYR A 206 -3.18 12.05 11.27
CA TYR A 206 -2.25 12.99 10.63
C TYR A 206 -2.70 13.29 9.20
N THR A 207 -2.25 14.40 8.62
CA THR A 207 -2.41 14.67 7.17
C THR A 207 -1.14 14.38 6.39
N VAL A 208 0.01 14.61 7.00
CA VAL A 208 1.33 14.17 6.52
C VAL A 208 2.06 13.53 7.70
N LEU A 209 2.70 12.39 7.49
CA LEU A 209 3.54 11.72 8.46
C LEU A 209 4.99 11.87 8.02
N LEU A 210 5.79 12.59 8.81
CA LEU A 210 7.22 12.69 8.57
C LEU A 210 7.96 11.67 9.42
N ARG A 211 8.91 10.98 8.80
CA ARG A 211 9.95 10.21 9.49
C ARG A 211 11.13 11.14 9.75
N ILE A 212 11.62 11.13 10.99
CA ILE A 212 12.73 11.95 11.44
C ILE A 212 13.85 11.01 11.89
N THR A 213 15.05 11.27 11.40
CA THR A 213 16.29 10.63 11.86
C THR A 213 17.33 11.68 12.17
N LYS A 214 18.29 11.38 13.04
CA LYS A 214 19.46 12.23 13.20
C LYS A 214 20.33 12.20 11.94
N GLY A 215 20.87 13.35 11.54
CA GLY A 215 21.86 13.46 10.46
C GLY A 215 23.12 12.65 10.76
N TYR A 216 23.89 12.35 9.71
CA TYR A 216 25.11 11.56 9.81
C TYR A 216 26.34 12.47 9.85
N PHE A 217 27.04 12.50 10.98
CA PHE A 217 28.14 13.43 11.24
C PHE A 217 29.53 12.79 11.17
N ASN A 218 29.62 11.51 10.77
CA ASN A 218 30.86 10.71 10.76
C ASN A 218 31.52 10.59 12.16
N ASP A 219 30.71 10.60 13.21
CA ASP A 219 31.17 10.40 14.59
C ASP A 219 30.34 9.29 15.25
N PRO A 220 30.87 8.07 15.38
CA PRO A 220 30.15 6.95 15.98
C PRO A 220 29.68 7.16 17.43
N GLN A 221 30.23 8.13 18.16
CA GLN A 221 29.76 8.47 19.51
C GLN A 221 28.57 9.43 19.50
N TYR A 222 28.41 10.19 18.41
CA TYR A 222 27.36 11.18 18.23
C TYR A 222 26.20 10.67 17.39
N ASP A 223 26.53 9.89 16.35
CA ASP A 223 25.60 9.28 15.41
C ASP A 223 24.78 8.20 16.11
N ASN A 224 23.52 8.07 15.71
CA ASN A 224 22.63 7.03 16.19
C ASN A 224 21.60 6.65 15.11
N ASN A 225 20.95 5.50 15.30
CA ASN A 225 19.94 4.99 14.37
C ASN A 225 18.51 5.15 14.90
N LEU A 226 18.28 6.13 15.79
CA LEU A 226 16.95 6.37 16.33
C LEU A 226 16.06 7.00 15.26
N VAL A 227 14.79 6.59 15.28
CA VAL A 227 13.76 7.06 14.36
C VAL A 227 12.60 7.59 15.19
N ALA A 228 12.11 8.77 14.84
CA ALA A 228 10.87 9.32 15.36
C ALA A 228 9.90 9.60 14.20
N PHE A 229 8.61 9.68 14.53
CA PHE A 229 7.57 10.04 13.57
C PHE A 229 6.84 11.28 14.06
N LEU A 230 6.74 12.29 13.19
CA LEU A 230 6.05 13.55 13.46
C LEU A 230 4.77 13.60 12.64
N LYS A 231 3.64 13.69 13.33
CA LYS A 231 2.31 13.81 12.74
C LYS A 231 2.04 15.28 12.44
N LEU A 232 1.85 15.60 11.17
CA LEU A 232 1.53 16.95 10.75
C LEU A 232 0.02 17.15 10.54
N PRO A 233 -0.49 18.38 10.70
CA PRO A 233 0.25 19.55 11.16
C PRO A 233 0.58 19.51 12.65
N ALA A 234 1.78 20.01 12.97
CA ALA A 234 2.38 20.03 14.30
C ALA A 234 2.75 21.46 14.73
N ASP A 235 2.78 21.68 16.04
CA ASP A 235 3.33 22.88 16.65
C ASP A 235 4.82 22.70 17.01
N ASP A 236 5.45 23.78 17.48
CA ASP A 236 6.87 23.80 17.83
C ASP A 236 7.21 22.84 19.00
N GLU A 237 6.25 22.58 19.89
CA GLU A 237 6.43 21.66 21.02
C GLU A 237 6.53 20.21 20.52
N MET A 238 5.59 19.80 19.65
CA MET A 238 5.60 18.48 19.02
C MET A 238 6.86 18.25 18.18
N LEU A 239 7.30 19.27 17.42
CA LEU A 239 8.55 19.21 16.67
C LEU A 239 9.75 19.00 17.61
N SER A 240 9.83 19.80 18.68
CA SER A 240 10.92 19.71 19.67
C SER A 240 10.98 18.32 20.32
N GLN A 241 9.84 17.75 20.68
CA GLN A 241 9.76 16.39 21.23
C GLN A 241 10.26 15.33 20.24
N ALA A 242 9.92 15.45 18.97
CA ALA A 242 10.36 14.50 17.95
C ALA A 242 11.87 14.60 17.66
N VAL A 243 12.44 15.81 17.69
CA VAL A 243 13.89 16.05 17.59
C VAL A 243 14.64 15.46 18.80
N GLU A 244 14.11 15.67 20.01
CA GLU A 244 14.70 15.09 21.22
C GLU A 244 14.67 13.54 21.19
N ALA A 245 13.59 12.95 20.67
CA ALA A 245 13.45 11.49 20.55
C ALA A 245 14.55 10.83 19.69
N VAL A 246 15.09 11.54 18.71
CA VAL A 246 16.25 11.08 17.90
C VAL A 246 17.61 11.55 18.45
N LYS A 247 17.61 12.21 19.61
CA LYS A 247 18.80 12.78 20.26
C LYS A 247 19.59 13.74 19.35
N ALA A 248 18.87 14.52 18.55
CA ALA A 248 19.41 15.66 17.83
C ALA A 248 19.34 16.92 18.71
N ALA A 249 20.27 17.87 18.51
CA ALA A 249 20.29 19.10 19.30
C ALA A 249 19.26 20.13 18.80
N SER A 250 18.92 20.07 17.51
CA SER A 250 17.98 20.98 16.85
C SER A 250 17.39 20.35 15.58
N PRO A 251 16.33 20.92 14.99
CA PRO A 251 15.77 20.45 13.73
C PRO A 251 16.77 20.41 12.57
N GLU A 252 17.75 21.33 12.55
CA GLU A 252 18.79 21.40 11.50
C GLU A 252 19.78 20.22 11.56
N GLU A 253 19.81 19.47 12.66
CA GLU A 253 20.58 18.23 12.77
C GLU A 253 19.75 16.99 12.42
N CYS A 254 18.51 17.16 11.98
CA CYS A 254 17.64 16.08 11.58
C CYS A 254 17.55 15.95 10.06
N VAL A 255 17.31 14.73 9.61
CA VAL A 255 16.87 14.42 8.25
C VAL A 255 15.39 14.09 8.32
N PHE A 256 14.60 14.81 7.53
CA PHE A 256 13.16 14.61 7.38
C PHE A 256 12.86 13.88 6.07
N SER A 257 12.00 12.86 6.12
CA SER A 257 11.47 12.21 4.92
C SER A 257 9.97 11.95 5.05
N ALA A 258 9.25 11.92 3.93
CA ALA A 258 7.80 11.69 3.92
C ALA A 258 7.49 10.20 4.04
N ALA A 259 6.87 9.79 5.15
CA ALA A 259 6.48 8.39 5.36
C ALA A 259 5.07 8.10 4.80
N ASP A 260 4.14 9.04 4.93
CA ASP A 260 2.78 8.91 4.45
C ASP A 260 2.12 10.28 4.26
N CYS A 261 1.15 10.40 3.36
CA CYS A 261 0.45 11.66 3.06
C CYS A 261 -0.99 11.40 2.66
N MET A 262 -1.93 12.23 3.15
CA MET A 262 -3.35 12.19 2.80
C MET A 262 -3.60 12.21 1.30
N ILE A 263 -2.67 12.82 0.58
CA ILE A 263 -2.63 12.93 -0.87
C ILE A 263 -1.37 12.19 -1.33
N PRO A 264 -1.45 10.88 -1.62
CA PRO A 264 -0.25 10.07 -1.85
C PRO A 264 0.62 10.53 -3.04
N SER A 265 0.04 11.21 -4.02
CA SER A 265 0.78 11.82 -5.14
C SER A 265 1.72 12.95 -4.72
N LEU A 266 1.55 13.51 -3.51
CA LEU A 266 2.44 14.52 -2.97
C LEU A 266 3.56 13.94 -2.10
N THR A 267 3.54 12.65 -1.74
CA THR A 267 4.54 12.07 -0.84
C THR A 267 5.96 12.23 -1.40
N GLU A 268 6.19 11.86 -2.66
CA GLU A 268 7.48 11.98 -3.33
C GLU A 268 7.91 13.46 -3.46
N LYS A 269 6.96 14.34 -3.82
CA LYS A 269 7.23 15.79 -3.89
C LYS A 269 7.63 16.40 -2.55
N ILE A 270 7.02 15.96 -1.45
CA ILE A 270 7.38 16.38 -0.09
C ILE A 270 8.78 15.86 0.25
N GLU A 271 9.08 14.61 -0.05
CA GLU A 271 10.40 14.01 0.19
C GLU A 271 11.50 14.73 -0.59
N ASP A 272 11.32 14.95 -1.90
CA ASP A 272 12.25 15.70 -2.74
C ASP A 272 12.45 17.12 -2.20
N SER A 273 11.37 17.81 -1.83
CA SER A 273 11.44 19.18 -1.30
C SER A 273 12.21 19.25 0.03
N LEU A 274 12.02 18.28 0.91
CA LEU A 274 12.76 18.20 2.18
C LEU A 274 14.23 17.83 1.96
N TYR A 275 14.51 16.92 1.03
CA TYR A 275 15.88 16.52 0.69
C TYR A 275 16.69 17.66 0.07
N GLU A 276 16.12 18.36 -0.92
CA GLU A 276 16.79 19.47 -1.62
C GLU A 276 17.05 20.68 -0.72
N SER A 277 16.22 20.87 0.32
CA SER A 277 16.33 21.98 1.25
C SER A 277 17.06 21.62 2.55
N GLU A 278 17.61 20.41 2.67
CA GLU A 278 18.21 19.91 3.91
C GLU A 278 17.26 20.05 5.13
N GLY A 279 15.94 19.94 4.90
CA GLY A 279 14.90 20.07 5.92
C GLY A 279 14.34 21.49 6.13
N ASP A 280 14.93 22.53 5.53
CA ASP A 280 14.51 23.93 5.74
C ASP A 280 13.05 24.19 5.29
N ARG A 281 12.51 23.39 4.37
CA ARG A 281 11.13 23.49 3.90
C ARG A 281 10.10 22.80 4.81
N TYR A 282 10.47 22.36 6.00
CA TYR A 282 9.52 21.84 7.00
C TYR A 282 8.30 22.76 7.20
N GLY A 283 8.52 24.08 7.26
CA GLY A 283 7.43 25.06 7.44
C GLY A 283 6.38 25.00 6.33
N LEU A 284 6.82 24.86 5.07
CA LEU A 284 5.94 24.72 3.91
C LEU A 284 5.15 23.41 3.97
N VAL A 285 5.80 22.30 4.34
CA VAL A 285 5.13 20.99 4.50
C VAL A 285 4.10 21.04 5.62
N ASN A 286 4.40 21.73 6.74
CA ASN A 286 3.48 21.91 7.84
C ASN A 286 2.28 22.78 7.45
N GLU A 287 2.49 23.84 6.66
CA GLU A 287 1.42 24.68 6.13
C GLU A 287 0.51 23.90 5.17
N LEU A 288 1.10 23.13 4.24
CA LEU A 288 0.34 22.22 3.39
C LEU A 288 -0.47 21.23 4.23
N ALA A 289 0.15 20.64 5.26
CA ALA A 289 -0.54 19.73 6.16
C ALA A 289 -1.74 20.39 6.88
N GLN A 290 -1.65 21.67 7.24
CA GLN A 290 -2.78 22.46 7.78
C GLN A 290 -3.88 22.65 6.75
N GLN A 291 -3.54 23.02 5.52
CA GLN A 291 -4.55 23.18 4.45
C GLN A 291 -5.23 21.86 4.09
N LEU A 292 -4.49 20.76 4.04
CA LEU A 292 -5.08 19.43 3.85
C LEU A 292 -6.05 19.05 4.97
N ARG A 293 -5.79 19.49 6.22
CA ARG A 293 -6.73 19.30 7.33
C ARG A 293 -8.02 20.08 7.11
N HIS A 294 -7.93 21.35 6.70
CA HIS A 294 -9.08 22.17 6.37
C HIS A 294 -9.91 21.55 5.22
N ILE A 295 -9.26 21.13 4.14
CA ILE A 295 -9.90 20.44 3.02
C ILE A 295 -10.61 19.16 3.48
N LYS A 296 -10.02 18.39 4.41
CA LYS A 296 -10.66 17.21 5.01
C LYS A 296 -11.94 17.57 5.76
N GLU A 297 -11.93 18.65 6.53
CA GLU A 297 -13.10 19.12 7.29
C GLU A 297 -14.24 19.59 6.38
N GLU A 298 -13.91 20.16 5.21
CA GLU A 298 -14.87 20.60 4.19
C GLU A 298 -15.29 19.48 3.22
N ASN A 299 -14.82 18.25 3.40
CA ASN A 299 -15.02 17.12 2.47
C ASN A 299 -14.46 17.35 1.04
N GLY A 300 -13.47 18.24 0.89
CA GLY A 300 -12.87 18.59 -0.41
C GLY A 300 -11.72 17.67 -0.86
N VAL A 301 -11.38 16.62 -0.10
CA VAL A 301 -10.18 15.78 -0.35
C VAL A 301 -10.21 15.15 -1.74
N LEU A 302 -11.35 14.59 -2.16
CA LEU A 302 -11.50 13.97 -3.48
C LEU A 302 -11.34 15.02 -4.60
N THR A 303 -11.91 16.21 -4.42
CA THR A 303 -11.75 17.32 -5.37
C THR A 303 -10.29 17.71 -5.51
N TYR A 304 -9.57 17.87 -4.41
CA TYR A 304 -8.15 18.25 -4.45
C TYR A 304 -7.28 17.17 -5.11
N LYS A 305 -7.51 15.89 -4.80
CA LYS A 305 -6.85 14.77 -5.50
C LYS A 305 -7.11 14.81 -7.01
N ALA A 306 -8.36 15.03 -7.42
CA ALA A 306 -8.73 15.16 -8.82
C ALA A 306 -8.07 16.38 -9.49
N MET A 307 -7.97 17.52 -8.80
CA MET A 307 -7.27 18.70 -9.32
C MET A 307 -5.81 18.38 -9.63
N LEU A 308 -5.10 17.70 -8.73
CA LEU A 308 -3.69 17.34 -8.93
C LEU A 308 -3.49 16.41 -10.14
N GLU A 309 -4.39 15.48 -10.42
CA GLU A 309 -4.32 14.61 -11.62
C GLU A 309 -4.45 15.39 -12.94
N THR A 310 -5.02 16.60 -12.89
CA THR A 310 -5.17 17.47 -14.07
C THR A 310 -4.03 18.46 -14.25
N THR A 311 -3.05 18.44 -13.34
CA THR A 311 -1.89 19.34 -13.39
C THR A 311 -0.70 18.67 -14.09
N PRO A 312 0.25 19.46 -14.61
CA PRO A 312 1.53 18.93 -15.08
C PRO A 312 2.25 18.13 -13.98
N ALA A 313 2.97 17.08 -14.35
CA ALA A 313 3.65 16.22 -13.37
C ALA A 313 4.73 16.95 -12.56
N ASP A 314 5.25 18.07 -13.07
CA ASP A 314 6.36 18.86 -12.52
C ASP A 314 5.92 20.03 -11.63
N ILE A 315 4.65 20.09 -11.18
CA ILE A 315 4.22 21.12 -10.21
C ILE A 315 5.12 21.12 -8.96
N SER A 316 5.43 22.31 -8.45
CA SER A 316 6.16 22.48 -7.20
C SER A 316 5.26 22.20 -5.99
N LEU A 317 5.86 22.09 -4.80
CA LEU A 317 5.09 21.93 -3.56
C LEU A 317 4.33 23.21 -3.21
N GLU A 318 4.88 24.38 -3.57
CA GLU A 318 4.23 25.68 -3.48
C GLU A 318 2.99 25.75 -4.39
N ASP A 319 3.10 25.29 -5.64
CA ASP A 319 1.95 25.21 -6.55
C ASP A 319 0.86 24.28 -6.00
N ALA A 320 1.27 23.14 -5.41
CA ALA A 320 0.33 22.22 -4.76
C ALA A 320 -0.39 22.89 -3.57
N LEU A 321 0.32 23.68 -2.78
CA LEU A 321 -0.28 24.47 -1.69
C LEU A 321 -1.24 25.54 -2.23
N ASP A 322 -0.87 26.27 -3.28
CA ASP A 322 -1.74 27.26 -3.92
C ASP A 322 -3.03 26.61 -4.45
N LEU A 323 -2.94 25.43 -5.06
CA LEU A 323 -4.10 24.64 -5.47
C LEU A 323 -4.99 24.24 -4.29
N ALA A 324 -4.40 23.95 -3.13
CA ALA A 324 -5.15 23.55 -1.95
C ALA A 324 -6.14 24.65 -1.55
N PHE A 325 -5.72 25.92 -1.62
CA PHE A 325 -6.59 27.08 -1.38
C PHE A 325 -7.69 27.27 -2.44
N LEU A 326 -7.52 26.72 -3.64
CA LEU A 326 -8.49 26.82 -4.73
C LEU A 326 -9.50 25.67 -4.74
N THR A 327 -9.38 24.68 -3.85
CA THR A 327 -10.23 23.47 -3.83
C THR A 327 -11.73 23.80 -3.83
N GLY A 328 -12.14 24.86 -3.12
CA GLY A 328 -13.54 25.29 -3.05
C GLY A 328 -14.12 25.87 -4.35
N GLU A 329 -13.31 26.16 -5.36
CA GLU A 329 -13.78 26.60 -6.69
C GLU A 329 -14.22 25.43 -7.59
N PHE A 330 -13.94 24.18 -7.18
CA PHE A 330 -14.16 22.97 -7.96
C PHE A 330 -15.13 22.01 -7.27
N GLU A 331 -15.81 21.20 -8.08
CA GLU A 331 -16.72 20.15 -7.65
C GLU A 331 -16.36 18.85 -8.37
N ILE A 332 -16.39 17.72 -7.64
CA ILE A 332 -16.12 16.39 -8.18
C ILE A 332 -17.42 15.59 -8.27
N LEU A 333 -17.72 15.09 -9.46
CA LEU A 333 -18.85 14.20 -9.72
C LEU A 333 -18.38 12.74 -9.67
N SER A 334 -18.28 12.18 -8.47
CA SER A 334 -17.71 10.83 -8.25
C SER A 334 -18.55 9.70 -8.88
N GLU A 335 -19.88 9.82 -8.84
CA GLU A 335 -20.80 8.78 -9.36
C GLU A 335 -21.08 8.91 -10.86
N THR A 336 -20.50 9.90 -11.54
CA THR A 336 -20.65 10.09 -12.99
C THR A 336 -19.43 9.49 -13.67
N ALA A 337 -19.61 8.38 -14.37
CA ALA A 337 -18.51 7.56 -14.87
C ALA A 337 -18.29 7.69 -16.38
N SER A 338 -19.27 8.22 -17.12
CA SER A 338 -19.18 8.37 -18.57
C SER A 338 -19.63 9.74 -19.08
N PRO A 339 -19.22 10.14 -20.30
CA PRO A 339 -19.79 11.31 -20.97
C PRO A 339 -21.31 11.20 -21.12
N ALA A 340 -21.85 10.01 -21.39
CA ALA A 340 -23.29 9.79 -21.45
C ALA A 340 -23.98 10.10 -20.11
N ASP A 341 -23.44 9.63 -18.98
CA ASP A 341 -23.97 9.91 -17.63
C ASP A 341 -23.96 11.42 -17.34
N TYR A 342 -22.88 12.10 -17.74
CA TYR A 342 -22.77 13.54 -17.58
C TYR A 342 -23.82 14.29 -18.40
N ALA A 343 -24.03 13.88 -19.66
CA ALA A 343 -25.04 14.44 -20.53
C ALA A 343 -26.45 14.27 -19.95
N GLU A 344 -26.76 13.08 -19.45
CA GLU A 344 -28.05 12.78 -18.83
C GLU A 344 -28.28 13.67 -17.60
N LYS A 345 -27.29 13.74 -16.70
CA LYS A 345 -27.34 14.59 -15.51
C LYS A 345 -27.56 16.07 -15.86
N GLU A 346 -26.89 16.55 -16.90
CA GLU A 346 -27.02 17.94 -17.32
C GLU A 346 -28.38 18.21 -17.98
N VAL A 347 -28.91 17.28 -18.77
CA VAL A 347 -30.28 17.34 -19.30
C VAL A 347 -31.31 17.38 -18.16
N GLN A 348 -31.16 16.52 -17.15
CA GLN A 348 -32.02 16.50 -15.97
C GLN A 348 -31.97 17.85 -15.22
N ARG A 349 -30.77 18.41 -15.00
CA ARG A 349 -30.57 19.75 -14.40
C ARG A 349 -31.29 20.84 -15.21
N MET A 350 -31.20 20.81 -16.53
CA MET A 350 -31.81 21.82 -17.41
C MET A 350 -33.33 21.70 -17.50
N MET A 351 -33.87 20.49 -17.61
CA MET A 351 -35.29 20.28 -17.92
C MET A 351 -36.16 20.02 -16.68
N SER A 352 -35.57 19.82 -15.49
CA SER A 352 -36.29 19.62 -14.23
C SER A 352 -37.33 18.47 -14.25
N PHE A 353 -37.05 17.39 -14.99
CA PHE A 353 -37.87 16.17 -15.00
C PHE A 353 -37.00 14.91 -14.78
N GLU A 354 -37.63 13.84 -14.25
CA GLU A 354 -36.99 12.52 -14.08
C GLU A 354 -36.71 11.88 -15.45
N SER A 355 -35.53 11.29 -15.64
CA SER A 355 -35.19 10.68 -16.94
C SER A 355 -36.23 9.63 -17.35
N ASP A 356 -36.54 9.64 -18.64
CA ASP A 356 -37.36 8.65 -19.31
C ASP A 356 -36.44 7.81 -20.21
N ASP A 357 -36.73 6.52 -20.35
CA ASP A 357 -35.96 5.54 -21.15
C ASP A 357 -35.71 6.02 -22.59
N GLY A 358 -36.54 6.95 -23.08
CA GLY A 358 -36.38 7.58 -24.38
C GLY A 358 -35.10 8.40 -24.56
N LEU A 359 -34.53 8.98 -23.50
CA LEU A 359 -33.26 9.74 -23.58
C LEU A 359 -32.10 8.80 -23.91
N GLU A 360 -31.97 7.70 -23.16
CA GLU A 360 -30.94 6.70 -23.41
C GLU A 360 -31.13 6.01 -24.77
N GLN A 361 -32.38 5.71 -25.13
CA GLN A 361 -32.68 4.90 -26.31
C GLN A 361 -32.55 5.68 -27.64
N PHE A 362 -32.87 6.98 -27.65
CA PHE A 362 -33.00 7.74 -28.90
C PHE A 362 -32.04 8.93 -29.01
N CYS A 363 -31.36 9.33 -27.94
CA CYS A 363 -30.37 10.42 -27.99
C CYS A 363 -28.93 9.88 -28.00
N ASN A 364 -28.07 10.55 -28.75
CA ASN A 364 -26.63 10.32 -28.67
C ASN A 364 -26.06 11.06 -27.43
N LEU A 365 -26.36 10.55 -26.24
CA LEU A 365 -25.92 11.13 -24.97
C LEU A 365 -24.40 11.15 -24.86
N GLU A 366 -23.73 10.09 -25.32
CA GLU A 366 -22.27 10.01 -25.36
C GLU A 366 -21.64 11.17 -26.15
N GLY A 367 -22.12 11.43 -27.37
CA GLY A 367 -21.62 12.53 -28.20
C GLY A 367 -21.95 13.91 -27.63
N TYR A 368 -23.15 14.07 -27.05
CA TYR A 368 -23.54 15.33 -26.42
C TYR A 368 -22.74 15.60 -25.14
N GLY A 369 -22.49 14.58 -24.34
CA GLY A 369 -21.68 14.62 -23.13
C GLY A 369 -20.26 15.09 -23.42
N ARG A 370 -19.59 14.49 -24.40
CA ARG A 370 -18.24 14.94 -24.80
C ARG A 370 -18.22 16.40 -25.23
N TYR A 371 -19.22 16.85 -25.98
CA TYR A 371 -19.36 18.26 -26.35
C TYR A 371 -19.52 19.18 -25.12
N LEU A 372 -20.37 18.79 -24.15
CA LEU A 372 -20.56 19.56 -22.92
C LEU A 372 -19.29 19.60 -22.07
N MET A 373 -18.62 18.46 -21.94
CA MET A 373 -17.36 18.34 -21.20
C MET A 373 -16.28 19.25 -21.80
N GLU A 374 -16.11 19.24 -23.13
CA GLU A 374 -15.17 20.14 -23.81
C GLU A 374 -15.56 21.61 -23.65
N LYS A 375 -16.84 21.93 -23.79
CA LYS A 375 -17.36 23.30 -23.68
C LYS A 375 -17.16 23.90 -22.28
N TYR A 376 -17.35 23.11 -21.23
CA TYR A 376 -17.25 23.56 -19.84
C TYR A 376 -15.91 23.23 -19.18
N GLY A 377 -14.95 22.66 -19.93
CA GLY A 377 -13.63 22.33 -19.40
C GLY A 377 -13.66 21.24 -18.33
N ILE A 378 -14.58 20.29 -18.44
CA ILE A 378 -14.74 19.18 -17.50
C ILE A 378 -13.59 18.19 -17.71
N ALA A 379 -12.84 17.93 -16.65
CA ALA A 379 -11.73 16.99 -16.70
C ALA A 379 -12.16 15.61 -16.20
N GLU A 380 -11.84 14.58 -16.98
CA GLU A 380 -11.99 13.19 -16.56
C GLU A 380 -10.78 12.79 -15.70
N THR A 381 -11.03 12.29 -14.50
CA THR A 381 -9.98 11.90 -13.56
C THR A 381 -10.23 10.50 -13.01
N PRO A 382 -9.19 9.83 -12.48
CA PRO A 382 -9.36 8.62 -11.71
C PRO A 382 -10.31 8.72 -10.52
N TYR A 383 -10.76 9.93 -10.11
CA TYR A 383 -11.69 10.17 -8.99
C TYR A 383 -13.11 10.58 -9.43
N GLY A 384 -13.34 10.85 -10.71
CA GLY A 384 -14.62 11.24 -11.29
C GLY A 384 -14.45 12.42 -12.25
N LEU A 385 -15.57 13.04 -12.63
CA LEU A 385 -15.55 14.24 -13.47
C LEU A 385 -15.36 15.49 -12.62
N LEU A 386 -14.28 16.23 -12.86
CA LEU A 386 -13.96 17.47 -12.17
C LEU A 386 -14.54 18.66 -12.95
N GLU A 387 -15.41 19.42 -12.29
CA GLU A 387 -16.04 20.62 -12.84
C GLU A 387 -15.68 21.87 -12.03
N GLN A 388 -15.30 22.96 -12.71
CA GLN A 388 -15.14 24.26 -12.06
C GLN A 388 -16.39 25.11 -12.29
N GLN A 389 -16.84 25.84 -11.28
CA GLN A 389 -18.04 26.68 -11.35
C GLN A 389 -18.01 27.76 -12.47
N ASN A 390 -16.82 28.11 -12.97
CA ASN A 390 -16.63 29.13 -14.02
C ASN A 390 -16.10 28.59 -15.35
N GLY A 391 -15.99 27.26 -15.50
CA GLY A 391 -15.54 26.60 -16.73
C GLY A 391 -14.08 26.83 -17.12
N ARG A 392 -13.19 27.16 -16.18
CA ARG A 392 -11.74 27.22 -16.40
C ARG A 392 -11.09 25.92 -15.95
N THR A 393 -9.94 25.61 -16.54
CA THR A 393 -9.12 24.48 -16.13
C THR A 393 -8.32 24.79 -14.86
N VAL A 394 -7.84 23.75 -14.17
CA VAL A 394 -6.96 23.88 -13.01
C VAL A 394 -5.69 24.66 -13.38
N GLU A 395 -5.08 24.35 -14.52
CA GLU A 395 -3.90 25.05 -15.05
C GLU A 395 -4.15 26.56 -15.28
N GLN A 396 -5.33 26.94 -15.75
CA GLN A 396 -5.70 28.36 -15.93
C GLN A 396 -5.88 29.09 -14.59
N CYS A 397 -6.14 28.36 -13.50
CA CYS A 397 -6.29 28.94 -12.18
C CYS A 397 -4.92 29.13 -11.50
N LEU A 398 -4.02 28.17 -11.64
CA LEU A 398 -2.61 28.27 -11.23
C LEU A 398 -1.88 29.46 -11.86
N ASN A 399 -2.02 29.63 -13.18
CA ASN A 399 -1.31 30.66 -13.93
C ASN A 399 -1.88 32.08 -13.73
N ARG A 400 -2.76 32.31 -12.75
CA ARG A 400 -3.25 33.67 -12.47
C ARG A 400 -2.12 34.48 -11.83
N PRO A 401 -1.84 35.71 -12.32
CA PRO A 401 -1.03 36.63 -11.54
C PRO A 401 -1.75 36.85 -10.22
N SER A 402 -1.10 36.48 -9.12
CA SER A 402 -1.59 36.59 -7.75
C SER A 402 -2.32 37.92 -7.59
N GLN A 403 -3.63 37.87 -7.34
CA GLN A 403 -4.35 39.05 -6.90
C GLN A 403 -3.70 39.47 -5.59
N SER A 404 -2.91 40.53 -5.64
CA SER A 404 -2.47 41.25 -4.46
C SER A 404 -3.69 41.43 -3.58
N HIS A 405 -3.75 40.75 -2.45
CA HIS A 405 -4.61 41.12 -1.35
C HIS A 405 -4.10 42.48 -0.90
N GLY A 406 -4.57 43.53 -1.58
CA GLY A 406 -4.31 44.90 -1.22
C GLY A 406 -4.88 45.06 0.18
N MET A 407 -3.99 45.14 1.17
CA MET A 407 -4.30 45.80 2.43
C MET A 407 -4.73 47.23 2.07
N GLU A 408 -6.04 47.44 1.89
CA GLU A 408 -6.61 48.76 2.13
C GLU A 408 -6.47 49.03 3.62
N MET A 409 -5.36 49.69 4.00
CA MET A 409 -5.35 50.42 5.26
C MET A 409 -6.36 51.57 5.13
N LYS A 410 -7.44 51.48 5.91
CA LYS A 410 -8.26 52.63 6.28
C LYS A 410 -8.08 52.93 7.75
#